data_AF-A0A4P7CSM3-F1
#
_entry.id   AF-A0A4P7CSM3-F1
#
_cell.length_a   1.000
_cell.length_b   1.000
_cell.length_c   1.000
_cell.angle_alpha   90.00
_cell.angle_beta   90.00
_cell.angle_gamma   90.00
#
_symmetry.space_group_name_H-M   'P 1'
#
loop_
_entity.id
_entity.type
_entity.pdbx_description
1 polymer ?
#
loop_
_entity_poly.entity_id
_entity_poly.type
_entity_poly.pdbx_seq_one_letter_code
_entity_poly.pdbx_strand_id
1 'polypeptide(L)'
;MSMNRSVKPTGRYSGVAMLLHWLIAALIVWGFALGWIMTDIPGITPTKLRYFSWHKWIGVTVLALVLVRILWRATHASPALPGNMAGWERAAAHAGHFALYLLMVAIPVTGYFYSSAAGIQVVYLGIWPLPTIIGPDTALKGVLRLVHISLNYTLLAVVVLHVLAVVKHQWLDRQNILARMLPFGTPRD
;
A
#
# COMPACT_ATOMS: atom_id res chain seq x y z
N MET A 1 -9.41 -22.22 -43.96
CA MET A 1 -10.25 -21.29 -43.16
C MET A 1 -9.50 -20.98 -41.87
N SER A 2 -8.79 -19.85 -41.82
CA SER A 2 -8.04 -19.43 -40.62
C SER A 2 -9.02 -18.79 -39.64
N MET A 3 -9.21 -19.40 -38.47
CA MET A 3 -9.96 -18.77 -37.38
C MET A 3 -9.14 -17.60 -36.86
N ASN A 4 -9.52 -16.39 -37.28
CA ASN A 4 -9.05 -15.15 -36.71
C ASN A 4 -9.54 -15.08 -35.25
N ARG A 5 -8.81 -15.69 -34.32
CA ARG A 5 -9.03 -15.47 -32.89
C ARG A 5 -8.68 -14.03 -32.63
N SER A 6 -9.70 -13.18 -32.57
CA SER A 6 -9.63 -11.87 -31.93
C SER A 6 -9.07 -12.09 -30.52
N VAL A 7 -7.76 -11.92 -30.37
CA VAL A 7 -7.14 -11.76 -29.06
C VAL A 7 -7.71 -10.45 -28.54
N LYS A 8 -8.68 -10.51 -27.63
CA LYS A 8 -9.14 -9.32 -26.92
C LYS A 8 -7.89 -8.63 -26.37
N PRO A 9 -7.66 -7.34 -26.65
CA PRO A 9 -6.56 -6.63 -26.01
C PRO A 9 -6.73 -6.81 -24.50
N THR A 10 -5.67 -7.22 -23.82
CA THR A 10 -5.71 -7.38 -22.37
C THR A 10 -6.11 -6.05 -21.76
N GLY A 11 -7.24 -6.07 -21.03
CA GLY A 11 -7.87 -4.85 -20.56
C GLY A 11 -6.97 -4.03 -19.65
N ARG A 12 -7.24 -2.73 -19.57
CA ARG A 12 -6.67 -1.86 -18.53
C ARG A 12 -7.54 -1.91 -17.28
N TYR A 13 -6.98 -1.54 -16.15
CA TYR A 13 -7.79 -1.29 -14.96
C TYR A 13 -8.68 -0.07 -15.18
N SER A 14 -9.81 -0.01 -14.47
CA SER A 14 -10.69 1.18 -14.46
C SER A 14 -9.94 2.42 -13.98
N GLY A 15 -10.33 3.62 -14.43
CA GLY A 15 -9.75 4.89 -13.99
C GLY A 15 -9.67 5.05 -12.48
N VAL A 16 -10.74 4.67 -11.77
CA VAL A 16 -10.80 4.73 -10.29
C VAL A 16 -9.76 3.81 -9.65
N ALA A 17 -9.62 2.56 -10.14
CA ALA A 17 -8.60 1.64 -9.63
C ALA A 17 -7.16 2.15 -9.84
N MET A 18 -6.90 2.83 -10.96
CA MET A 18 -5.61 3.46 -11.26
C MET A 18 -5.35 4.65 -10.32
N LEU A 19 -6.34 5.54 -10.16
CA LEU A 19 -6.25 6.68 -9.24
C LEU A 19 -5.96 6.21 -7.81
N LEU A 20 -6.76 5.26 -7.29
CA LEU A 20 -6.56 4.70 -5.96
C LEU A 20 -5.17 4.08 -5.82
N HIS A 21 -4.68 3.38 -6.86
CA HIS A 21 -3.37 2.74 -6.82
C HIS A 21 -2.26 3.77 -6.62
N TRP A 22 -2.19 4.76 -7.51
CA TRP A 22 -1.12 5.75 -7.52
C TRP A 22 -1.20 6.69 -6.33
N LEU A 23 -2.40 7.06 -5.89
CA LEU A 23 -2.59 7.87 -4.69
C LEU A 23 -2.09 7.13 -3.44
N ILE A 24 -2.49 5.87 -3.26
CA ILE A 24 -2.03 5.05 -2.12
C ILE A 24 -0.51 4.83 -2.19
N ALA A 25 0.02 4.50 -3.37
CA ALA A 25 1.46 4.29 -3.55
C ALA A 25 2.27 5.54 -3.16
N ALA A 26 1.85 6.72 -3.62
CA ALA A 26 2.51 7.97 -3.30
C ALA A 26 2.43 8.28 -1.79
N LEU A 27 1.25 8.09 -1.17
CA LEU A 27 1.06 8.26 0.27
C LEU A 27 1.92 7.29 1.10
N ILE A 28 2.08 6.04 0.67
CA ILE A 28 2.96 5.07 1.34
C ILE A 28 4.41 5.54 1.28
N VAL A 29 4.90 6.00 0.12
CA VAL A 29 6.26 6.53 -0.02
C VAL A 29 6.49 7.73 0.90
N TRP A 30 5.57 8.71 0.89
CA TRP A 30 5.66 9.85 1.80
C TRP A 30 5.56 9.46 3.27
N GLY A 31 4.63 8.56 3.62
CA GLY A 31 4.46 8.06 4.98
C GLY A 31 5.72 7.39 5.52
N PHE A 32 6.36 6.55 4.71
CA PHE A 32 7.62 5.90 5.04
C PHE A 32 8.75 6.91 5.24
N ALA A 33 8.89 7.88 4.32
CA ALA A 33 9.89 8.95 4.43
C ALA A 33 9.70 9.80 5.70
N LEU A 34 8.46 10.20 6.01
CA LEU A 34 8.16 10.90 7.27
C LEU A 34 8.48 10.03 8.49
N GLY A 35 8.23 8.72 8.40
CA GLY A 35 8.55 7.77 9.45
C GLY A 35 10.05 7.74 9.79
N TRP A 36 10.90 7.77 8.77
CA TRP A 36 12.35 7.87 8.93
C TRP A 36 12.78 9.23 9.51
N ILE A 37 12.29 10.32 8.92
CA ILE A 37 12.67 11.69 9.34
C ILE A 37 12.25 11.94 10.80
N MET A 38 11.02 11.57 11.17
CA MET A 38 10.49 11.84 12.51
C MET A 38 11.24 11.10 13.62
N THR A 39 11.82 9.93 13.31
CA THR A 39 12.61 9.15 14.28
C THR A 39 14.00 9.70 14.47
N ASP A 40 14.58 10.32 13.44
CA ASP A 40 15.94 10.89 13.47
C ASP A 40 16.01 12.27 14.15
N ILE A 41 14.88 12.99 14.27
CA ILE A 41 14.86 14.29 14.98
C ILE A 41 15.13 14.06 16.48
N PRO A 42 16.19 14.65 17.06
CA PRO A 42 16.52 14.46 18.48
C PRO A 42 15.54 15.17 19.41
N GLY A 43 15.40 14.63 20.62
CA GLY A 43 14.55 15.19 21.68
C GLY A 43 13.05 15.17 21.36
N ILE A 44 12.29 15.96 22.10
CA ILE A 44 10.86 16.24 21.86
C ILE A 44 10.77 17.71 21.46
N THR A 45 10.49 17.98 20.19
CA THR A 45 10.39 19.33 19.64
C THR A 45 9.05 19.53 18.93
N PRO A 46 8.56 20.78 18.78
CA PRO A 46 7.36 21.06 18.00
C PRO A 46 7.44 20.53 16.57
N THR A 47 8.63 20.57 15.96
CA THR A 47 8.89 20.00 14.64
C THR A 47 8.67 18.49 14.65
N LYS A 48 9.27 17.76 15.59
CA LYS A 48 9.10 16.31 15.69
C LYS A 48 7.62 15.93 15.83
N LEU A 49 6.90 16.58 16.74
CA LEU A 49 5.47 16.33 16.96
C LEU A 49 4.61 16.60 15.71
N ARG A 50 4.99 17.59 14.90
CA ARG A 50 4.34 17.88 13.62
C ARG A 50 4.53 16.76 12.60
N TYR A 51 5.75 16.24 12.46
CA TYR A 51 6.03 15.11 11.57
C TYR A 51 5.30 13.84 12.01
N PHE A 52 5.24 13.56 13.32
CA PHE A 52 4.42 12.47 13.85
C PHE A 52 2.93 12.66 13.52
N SER A 53 2.42 13.89 13.58
CA SER A 53 1.02 14.17 13.22
C SER A 53 0.76 13.90 11.73
N TRP A 54 1.63 14.42 10.85
CA TRP A 54 1.54 14.17 9.41
C TRP A 54 1.62 12.68 9.07
N HIS A 55 2.54 11.95 9.70
CA HIS A 55 2.66 10.50 9.53
C HIS A 55 1.38 9.77 9.95
N LYS A 56 0.79 10.12 11.10
CA LYS A 56 -0.48 9.56 11.56
C LYS A 56 -1.63 9.87 10.59
N TRP A 57 -1.70 11.10 10.08
CA TRP A 57 -2.74 11.49 9.12
C TRP A 57 -2.63 10.65 7.84
N ILE A 58 -1.43 10.52 7.28
CA ILE A 58 -1.19 9.65 6.12
C ILE A 58 -1.62 8.22 6.42
N GLY A 59 -1.27 7.66 7.59
CA GLY A 59 -1.68 6.31 7.98
C GLY A 59 -3.21 6.13 7.98
N VAL A 60 -3.94 7.07 8.57
CA VAL A 60 -5.42 7.06 8.57
C VAL A 60 -5.98 7.19 7.15
N THR A 61 -5.44 8.10 6.34
CA THR A 61 -5.87 8.30 4.94
C THR A 61 -5.62 7.05 4.10
N VAL A 62 -4.44 6.42 4.22
CA VAL A 62 -4.10 5.17 3.52
C VAL A 62 -5.05 4.05 3.92
N LEU A 63 -5.34 3.89 5.23
CA LEU A 63 -6.28 2.88 5.69
C LEU A 63 -7.66 3.06 5.02
N ALA A 64 -8.20 4.27 5.03
CA ALA A 64 -9.49 4.56 4.39
C ALA A 64 -9.47 4.25 2.88
N LEU A 65 -8.45 4.73 2.15
CA LEU A 65 -8.33 4.52 0.71
C LEU A 65 -8.12 3.05 0.35
N VAL A 66 -7.38 2.29 1.15
CA VAL A 66 -7.15 0.86 0.94
C VAL A 66 -8.43 0.07 1.13
N LEU A 67 -9.26 0.42 2.12
CA LEU A 67 -10.58 -0.21 2.28
C LEU A 67 -11.47 0.05 1.06
N VAL A 68 -11.49 1.29 0.56
CA VAL A 68 -12.20 1.63 -0.69
C VAL A 68 -11.63 0.84 -1.87
N ARG A 69 -10.30 0.70 -1.96
CA ARG A 69 -9.64 -0.09 -3.01
C ARG A 69 -10.00 -1.57 -2.95
N ILE A 70 -10.06 -2.16 -1.76
CA ILE A 70 -10.47 -3.56 -1.55
C ILE A 70 -11.92 -3.74 -2.02
N LEU A 71 -12.83 -2.86 -1.60
CA LEU A 71 -14.23 -2.89 -2.02
C LEU A 71 -14.36 -2.73 -3.55
N TRP A 72 -13.61 -1.79 -4.13
CA TRP A 72 -13.58 -1.59 -5.59
C TRP A 72 -13.13 -2.86 -6.31
N ARG A 73 -12.05 -3.49 -5.85
CA ARG A 73 -11.54 -4.74 -6.43
C ARG A 73 -12.50 -5.91 -6.27
N ALA A 74 -13.28 -5.96 -5.19
CA ALA A 74 -14.28 -7.00 -4.97
C ALA A 74 -15.51 -6.84 -5.90
N THR A 75 -15.82 -5.61 -6.30
CA THR A 75 -17.01 -5.28 -7.11
C THR A 75 -16.72 -5.12 -8.60
N HIS A 76 -15.46 -4.99 -9.00
CA HIS A 76 -15.05 -4.76 -10.39
C HIS A 76 -14.04 -5.82 -10.86
N ALA A 77 -14.30 -6.41 -12.03
CA ALA A 77 -13.41 -7.41 -12.63
C ALA A 77 -12.03 -6.80 -12.92
N SER A 78 -10.98 -7.50 -12.47
CA SER A 78 -9.60 -7.14 -12.82
C SER A 78 -9.24 -7.71 -14.20
N PRO A 79 -8.38 -7.03 -14.97
CA PRO A 79 -7.86 -7.59 -16.22
C PRO A 79 -7.20 -8.96 -16.01
N ALA A 80 -7.41 -9.89 -16.94
CA ALA A 80 -6.80 -11.21 -16.89
C ALA A 80 -5.26 -11.11 -16.98
N LEU A 81 -4.55 -11.96 -16.22
CA LEU A 81 -3.10 -12.07 -16.32
C LEU A 81 -2.68 -12.57 -17.72
N PRO A 82 -1.46 -12.22 -18.21
CA PRO A 82 -0.96 -12.71 -19.49
C PRO A 82 -1.05 -14.24 -19.64
N GLY A 83 -1.50 -14.70 -20.80
CA GLY A 83 -1.76 -16.13 -21.06
C GLY A 83 -0.50 -17.01 -21.05
N ASN A 84 0.65 -16.41 -21.36
CA ASN A 84 1.99 -17.01 -21.37
C ASN A 84 2.72 -16.96 -20.01
N MET A 85 2.16 -16.31 -18.99
CA MET A 85 2.76 -16.23 -17.66
C MET A 85 2.84 -17.61 -17.00
N ALA A 86 3.99 -17.96 -16.42
CA ALA A 86 4.20 -19.25 -15.78
C ALA A 86 3.29 -19.41 -14.55
N GLY A 87 2.90 -20.65 -14.22
CA GLY A 87 1.98 -20.92 -13.10
C GLY A 87 2.49 -20.38 -11.75
N TRP A 88 3.80 -20.48 -11.50
CA TRP A 88 4.42 -19.94 -10.28
C TRP A 88 4.43 -18.41 -10.25
N GLU A 89 4.58 -17.73 -11.39
CA GLU A 89 4.52 -16.26 -11.47
C GLU A 89 3.12 -15.76 -11.17
N ARG A 90 2.08 -16.46 -11.65
CA ARG A 90 0.68 -16.15 -11.31
C ARG A 90 0.44 -16.29 -9.81
N ALA A 91 0.89 -17.40 -9.22
CA ALA A 91 0.78 -17.63 -7.78
C ALA A 91 1.52 -16.54 -6.98
N ALA A 92 2.74 -16.19 -7.37
CA ALA A 92 3.53 -15.13 -6.76
C ALA A 92 2.85 -13.76 -6.89
N ALA A 93 2.26 -13.44 -8.05
CA ALA A 93 1.51 -12.20 -8.25
C ALA A 93 0.28 -12.13 -7.33
N HIS A 94 -0.46 -13.22 -7.17
CA HIS A 94 -1.60 -13.27 -6.25
C HIS A 94 -1.16 -13.14 -4.78
N ALA A 95 -0.13 -13.88 -4.37
CA ALA A 95 0.42 -13.83 -3.03
C ALA A 95 0.97 -12.43 -2.68
N GLY A 96 1.71 -11.81 -3.60
CA GLY A 96 2.24 -10.46 -3.45
C GLY A 96 1.13 -9.41 -3.28
N HIS A 97 0.08 -9.46 -4.12
CA HIS A 97 -1.06 -8.56 -3.95
C HIS A 97 -1.78 -8.78 -2.62
N PHE A 98 -1.98 -10.04 -2.21
CA PHE A 98 -2.60 -10.35 -0.92
C PHE A 98 -1.76 -9.79 0.24
N ALA A 99 -0.44 -10.01 0.22
CA ALA A 99 0.48 -9.49 1.21
C ALA A 99 0.44 -7.96 1.27
N LEU A 100 0.45 -7.28 0.13
CA LEU A 100 0.33 -5.81 0.06
C LEU A 100 -0.97 -5.33 0.70
N TYR A 101 -2.12 -5.94 0.38
CA TYR A 101 -3.40 -5.55 1.00
C TYR A 101 -3.40 -5.74 2.51
N LEU A 102 -2.92 -6.90 2.98
CA LEU A 102 -2.83 -7.20 4.41
C LEU A 102 -1.95 -6.19 5.14
N LEU A 103 -0.75 -5.92 4.61
CA LEU A 103 0.21 -4.99 5.21
C LEU A 103 -0.32 -3.55 5.21
N MET A 104 -0.93 -3.10 4.12
CA MET A 104 -1.52 -1.76 4.01
C MET A 104 -2.66 -1.50 5.02
N VAL A 105 -3.31 -2.56 5.51
CA VAL A 105 -4.31 -2.46 6.60
C VAL A 105 -3.65 -2.61 7.97
N ALA A 106 -2.81 -3.64 8.14
CA ALA A 106 -2.20 -3.97 9.43
C ALA A 106 -1.28 -2.87 9.95
N ILE A 107 -0.51 -2.20 9.08
CA ILE A 107 0.43 -1.15 9.46
C ILE A 107 -0.29 0.06 10.11
N PRO A 108 -1.27 0.72 9.47
CA PRO A 108 -1.95 1.85 10.09
C PRO A 108 -2.75 1.44 11.33
N VAL A 109 -3.33 0.23 11.36
CA VAL A 109 -4.03 -0.29 12.55
C VAL A 109 -3.07 -0.47 13.72
N THR A 110 -1.92 -1.11 13.51
CA THR A 110 -0.89 -1.26 14.56
C THR A 110 -0.31 0.09 14.99
N GLY A 111 -0.14 1.04 14.07
CA GLY A 111 0.31 2.40 14.38
C GLY A 111 -0.71 3.19 15.21
N TYR A 112 -1.99 3.00 14.93
CA TYR A 112 -3.10 3.59 15.69
C TYR A 112 -3.12 3.10 17.14
N PHE A 113 -3.04 1.78 17.32
CA PHE A 113 -2.96 1.17 18.64
C PHE A 113 -1.65 1.53 19.35
N TYR A 114 -0.54 1.63 18.62
CA TYR A 114 0.74 2.08 19.19
C TYR A 114 0.61 3.48 19.79
N SER A 115 -0.03 4.42 19.07
CA SER A 115 -0.31 5.76 19.58
C SER A 115 -1.19 5.71 20.84
N SER A 116 -2.23 4.88 20.84
CA SER A 116 -3.15 4.73 21.96
C SER A 116 -2.46 4.16 23.21
N ALA A 117 -1.66 3.10 23.05
CA ALA A 117 -0.85 2.52 24.13
C ALA A 117 0.23 3.48 24.65
N ALA A 118 0.67 4.43 23.83
CA ALA A 118 1.54 5.53 24.27
C ALA A 118 0.80 6.65 25.03
N GLY A 119 -0.52 6.54 25.19
CA GLY A 119 -1.37 7.55 25.82
C GLY A 119 -1.60 8.79 24.94
N ILE A 120 -1.39 8.67 23.63
CA ILE A 120 -1.52 9.78 22.68
C ILE A 120 -2.72 9.52 21.77
N GLN A 121 -3.77 10.32 21.93
CA GLN A 121 -4.92 10.26 21.03
C GLN A 121 -4.51 10.66 19.60
N VAL A 122 -5.04 9.96 18.60
CA VAL A 122 -4.87 10.33 17.21
C VAL A 122 -5.94 11.36 16.84
N VAL A 123 -5.51 12.58 16.54
CA VAL A 123 -6.38 13.64 16.03
C VAL A 123 -6.13 13.81 14.53
N TYR A 124 -7.04 13.31 13.72
CA TYR A 124 -6.93 13.33 12.27
C TYR A 124 -7.07 14.76 11.73
N LEU A 125 -6.08 15.18 10.93
CA LEU A 125 -5.94 16.55 10.39
C LEU A 125 -5.94 17.66 11.45
N GLY A 126 -5.73 17.31 12.73
CA GLY A 126 -5.84 18.26 13.84
C GLY A 126 -7.27 18.68 14.19
N ILE A 127 -8.29 18.09 13.54
CA ILE A 127 -9.69 18.49 13.67
C ILE A 127 -10.52 17.37 14.29
N TRP A 128 -10.30 16.11 13.85
CA TRP A 128 -11.16 15.00 14.20
C TRP A 128 -10.47 14.03 15.19
N PRO A 129 -10.81 14.06 16.49
CA PRO A 129 -10.26 13.10 17.45
C PRO A 129 -10.85 11.71 17.20
N LEU A 130 -9.99 10.73 16.91
CA LEU A 130 -10.40 9.34 16.77
C LEU A 130 -10.57 8.68 18.16
N PRO A 131 -11.46 7.68 18.29
CA PRO A 131 -11.79 7.07 19.58
C PRO A 131 -10.61 6.28 20.17
N THR A 132 -10.17 6.62 21.38
CA THR A 132 -9.18 5.81 22.10
C THR A 132 -9.77 4.47 22.53
N ILE A 133 -9.42 3.39 21.82
CA ILE A 133 -9.99 2.04 22.04
C ILE A 133 -9.29 1.32 23.21
N ILE A 134 -8.00 1.59 23.42
CA ILE A 134 -7.19 1.02 24.51
C ILE A 134 -6.54 2.13 25.33
N GLY A 135 -6.36 1.88 26.62
CA GLY A 135 -5.64 2.78 27.51
C GLY A 135 -4.12 2.74 27.32
N PRO A 136 -3.38 3.66 27.99
CA PRO A 136 -1.92 3.64 28.00
C PRO A 136 -1.39 2.35 28.65
N ASP A 137 -0.40 1.72 28.01
CA ASP A 137 0.26 0.51 28.49
C ASP A 137 1.70 0.49 27.93
N THR A 138 2.69 0.57 28.84
CA THR A 138 4.11 0.65 28.48
C THR A 138 4.63 -0.64 27.82
N ALA A 139 4.17 -1.81 28.27
CA ALA A 139 4.59 -3.10 27.71
C ALA A 139 4.00 -3.28 26.30
N LEU A 140 2.69 -3.05 26.17
CA LEU A 140 2.00 -3.14 24.89
C LEU A 140 2.52 -2.09 23.89
N LYS A 141 2.83 -0.87 24.34
CA LYS A 141 3.48 0.17 23.53
C LYS A 141 4.78 -0.34 22.92
N GLY A 142 5.63 -1.03 23.70
CA GLY A 142 6.89 -1.59 23.22
C GLY A 142 6.67 -2.64 22.12
N VAL A 143 5.73 -3.56 22.35
CA VAL A 143 5.34 -4.61 21.38
C VAL A 143 4.79 -3.99 20.09
N LEU A 144 3.83 -3.07 20.20
CA LEU A 144 3.20 -2.43 19.05
C LEU A 144 4.19 -1.58 18.25
N ARG A 145 5.17 -0.93 18.91
CA ARG A 145 6.27 -0.25 18.22
C ARG A 145 7.07 -1.22 17.37
N LEU A 146 7.50 -2.34 17.96
CA LEU A 146 8.27 -3.36 17.25
C LEU A 146 7.48 -3.91 16.06
N VAL A 147 6.24 -4.35 16.29
CA VAL A 147 5.35 -4.87 15.24
C VAL A 147 5.17 -3.85 14.13
N HIS A 148 4.84 -2.61 14.46
CA HIS A 148 4.62 -1.57 13.45
C HIS A 148 5.87 -1.35 12.58
N ILE A 149 7.05 -1.24 13.19
CA ILE A 149 8.32 -1.06 12.45
C ILE A 149 8.63 -2.29 11.58
N SER A 150 8.52 -3.50 12.13
CA SER A 150 8.75 -4.74 11.39
C SER A 150 7.82 -4.89 10.19
N LEU A 151 6.54 -4.56 10.35
CA LEU A 151 5.57 -4.58 9.25
C LEU A 151 5.92 -3.53 8.17
N ASN A 152 6.39 -2.33 8.55
CA ASN A 152 6.81 -1.31 7.58
C ASN A 152 8.02 -1.77 6.74
N TYR A 153 9.04 -2.38 7.36
CA TYR A 153 10.17 -2.93 6.59
C TYR A 153 9.76 -4.15 5.75
N THR A 154 8.80 -4.94 6.22
CA THR A 154 8.22 -6.03 5.41
C THR A 154 7.48 -5.46 4.20
N LEU A 155 6.67 -4.41 4.36
CA LEU A 155 6.02 -3.71 3.26
C LEU A 155 7.04 -3.16 2.28
N LEU A 156 8.11 -2.52 2.76
CA LEU A 156 9.18 -2.03 1.89
C LEU A 156 9.77 -3.14 1.03
N ALA A 157 10.10 -4.29 1.62
CA ALA A 157 10.63 -5.44 0.89
C ALA A 157 9.63 -5.95 -0.17
N VAL A 158 8.35 -6.08 0.18
CA VAL A 158 7.31 -6.53 -0.75
C VAL A 158 7.07 -5.51 -1.88
N VAL A 159 7.14 -4.21 -1.59
CA VAL A 159 7.02 -3.15 -2.61
C VAL A 159 8.22 -3.19 -3.57
N VAL A 160 9.44 -3.37 -3.06
CA VAL A 160 10.63 -3.54 -3.90
C VAL A 160 10.45 -4.74 -4.83
N LEU A 161 10.06 -5.90 -4.30
CA LEU A 161 9.77 -7.09 -5.10
C LEU A 161 8.66 -6.86 -6.13
N HIS A 162 7.61 -6.13 -5.75
CA HIS A 162 6.51 -5.76 -6.65
C HIS A 162 7.00 -4.91 -7.83
N VAL A 163 7.81 -3.88 -7.56
CA VAL A 163 8.39 -3.03 -8.61
C VAL A 163 9.38 -3.81 -9.49
N LEU A 164 10.21 -4.66 -8.88
CA LEU A 164 11.14 -5.53 -9.62
C LEU A 164 10.41 -6.51 -10.54
N ALA A 165 9.25 -7.04 -10.12
CA ALA A 165 8.42 -7.88 -10.97
C ALA A 165 7.88 -7.10 -12.18
N VAL A 166 7.41 -5.85 -11.98
CA VAL A 166 6.98 -4.96 -13.08
C VAL A 166 8.12 -4.70 -14.05
N VAL A 167 9.30 -4.39 -13.53
CA VAL A 167 10.54 -4.18 -14.29
C VAL A 167 10.93 -5.43 -15.10
N LYS A 168 10.91 -6.61 -14.47
CA LYS A 168 11.16 -7.91 -15.13
C LYS A 168 10.20 -8.10 -16.30
N HIS A 169 8.90 -8.01 -16.04
CA HIS A 169 7.90 -8.24 -17.07
C HIS A 169 8.03 -7.24 -18.22
N GLN A 170 8.34 -5.98 -17.93
CA GLN A 170 8.49 -4.94 -18.96
C GLN A 170 9.70 -5.14 -19.86
N TRP A 171 10.87 -5.46 -19.30
CA TRP A 171 12.11 -5.47 -20.07
C TRP A 171 12.62 -6.87 -20.42
N LEU A 172 12.47 -7.86 -19.54
CA LEU A 172 12.95 -9.22 -19.78
C LEU A 172 11.89 -10.03 -20.54
N ASP A 173 10.65 -10.02 -20.06
CA ASP A 173 9.57 -10.80 -20.69
C ASP A 173 8.92 -10.04 -21.86
N ARG A 174 9.28 -8.76 -22.05
CA ARG A 174 8.75 -7.85 -23.09
C ARG A 174 7.22 -7.70 -23.05
N GLN A 175 6.67 -7.76 -21.84
CA GLN A 175 5.25 -7.58 -21.51
C GLN A 175 5.02 -6.21 -20.89
N ASN A 176 4.18 -5.37 -21.51
CA ASN A 176 3.87 -4.06 -20.97
C ASN A 176 2.74 -4.14 -19.91
N ILE A 177 3.01 -4.79 -18.79
CA ILE A 177 2.01 -4.95 -17.72
C ILE A 177 1.77 -3.64 -16.96
N LEU A 178 2.77 -2.75 -16.89
CA LEU A 178 2.64 -1.42 -16.28
C LEU A 178 1.57 -0.58 -16.98
N ALA A 179 1.48 -0.67 -18.31
CA ALA A 179 0.46 0.03 -19.08
C ALA A 179 -0.98 -0.28 -18.66
N ARG A 180 -1.22 -1.42 -17.99
CA ARG A 180 -2.55 -1.74 -17.44
C ARG A 180 -2.95 -0.84 -16.27
N MET A 181 -1.97 -0.24 -15.59
CA MET A 181 -2.14 0.71 -14.49
C MET A 181 -1.91 2.17 -14.89
N LEU A 182 -1.74 2.45 -16.19
CA LEU A 182 -1.55 3.81 -16.71
C LEU A 182 -2.76 4.25 -17.56
N PRO A 183 -3.21 5.52 -17.45
CA PRO A 183 -4.36 6.00 -18.20
C PRO A 183 -4.10 6.10 -19.72
N PHE A 184 -2.83 6.17 -20.13
CA PHE A 184 -2.39 6.33 -21.53
C PHE A 184 -1.53 5.16 -22.05
N GLY A 185 -1.42 4.05 -21.30
CA GLY A 185 -0.63 2.90 -21.71
C GLY A 185 -1.35 1.97 -22.69
N THR A 186 -0.59 1.30 -23.57
CA THR A 186 -1.04 0.16 -24.39
C THR A 186 -0.50 -1.14 -23.81
N PRO A 187 -1.33 -1.96 -23.12
CA PRO A 187 -0.91 -3.26 -22.61
C PRO A 187 -0.38 -4.18 -23.72
N ARG A 188 0.66 -4.94 -23.40
CA ARG A 188 1.24 -5.97 -24.28
C ARG A 188 1.53 -7.21 -23.45
N ASP A 189 1.15 -8.37 -23.99
CA ASP A 189 1.38 -9.70 -23.41
C ASP A 189 2.62 -10.37 -24.01
#